data_AF-A0A1T4ZJA2-F1
#
_entry.id   AF-A0A1T4ZJA2-F1
#
_cell.length_a   1.000
_cell.length_b   1.000
_cell.length_c   1.000
_cell.angle_alpha   90.00
_cell.angle_beta   90.00
_cell.angle_gamma   90.00
#
_symmetry.space_group_name_H-M   'P 1'
#
loop_
_entity.id
_entity.type
_entity.pdbx_description
1 polymer ?
#
loop_
_entity_poly.entity_id
_entity_poly.type
_entity_poly.pdbx_seq_one_letter_code
_entity_poly.pdbx_strand_id
1 'polypeptide(L)' 'MLAHRIEATITDNKTLTLENLPFDSGEEVEIIILSRQGKGSEQKKYALRGTTVEYLEPMKPVAQEDWEVIQ' A
#
# COMPACT_ATOMS: atom_id res chain seq x y z
N MET A 1 6.73 -6.83 -26.02
CA MET A 1 5.48 -7.39 -25.48
C MET A 1 4.57 -6.22 -25.15
N LEU A 2 3.46 -6.07 -25.87
CA LEU A 2 2.42 -5.08 -25.56
C LEU A 2 1.49 -5.72 -24.52
N ALA A 3 1.39 -5.12 -23.34
CA ALA A 3 0.59 -5.65 -22.25
C ALA A 3 -0.52 -4.65 -21.90
N HIS A 4 -1.77 -5.08 -22.02
CA HIS A 4 -2.92 -4.32 -21.56
C HIS A 4 -3.29 -4.79 -20.14
N ARG A 5 -3.38 -3.86 -19.18
CA ARG A 5 -3.67 -4.18 -17.77
C ARG A 5 -5.10 -3.79 -17.45
N ILE A 6 -5.89 -4.79 -17.05
CA ILE A 6 -7.24 -4.61 -16.51
C ILE A 6 -7.21 -5.00 -15.03
N GLU A 7 -7.84 -4.20 -14.18
CA GLU A 7 -8.01 -4.50 -12.76
C GLU A 7 -9.46 -4.91 -12.53
N ALA A 8 -9.66 -6.12 -12.01
CA ALA A 8 -10.98 -6.64 -11.73
C ALA A 8 -10.97 -7.43 -10.43
N THR A 9 -12.11 -7.46 -9.75
CA THR A 9 -12.33 -8.22 -8.53
C THR A 9 -13.08 -9.49 -8.88
N ILE A 10 -12.54 -10.64 -8.46
CA ILE A 10 -13.23 -11.92 -8.61
C ILE A 10 -14.44 -11.92 -7.69
N THR A 11 -15.63 -12.18 -8.26
CA THR A 11 -16.88 -12.27 -7.49
C THR A 11 -17.03 -13.67 -6.86
N ASP A 12 -18.01 -13.85 -5.97
CA ASP A 12 -18.18 -15.08 -5.17
C ASP A 12 -18.31 -16.36 -6.01
N ASN A 13 -18.78 -16.24 -7.26
CA ASN A 13 -18.89 -17.35 -8.20
C ASN A 13 -17.54 -17.78 -8.82
N LYS A 14 -16.44 -17.15 -8.42
CA LYS A 14 -15.07 -17.40 -8.89
C LYS A 14 -14.89 -17.26 -10.41
N THR A 15 -15.78 -16.51 -11.06
CA THR A 15 -15.75 -16.24 -12.50
C THR A 15 -15.30 -14.80 -12.74
N LEU A 16 -14.50 -14.61 -13.79
CA LEU A 16 -14.08 -13.31 -14.28
C LEU A 16 -14.45 -13.17 -15.76
N THR A 17 -15.31 -12.20 -16.06
CA THR A 17 -15.68 -11.84 -17.44
C THR A 17 -14.88 -10.60 -17.84
N LEU A 18 -14.12 -10.70 -18.94
CA LEU A 18 -13.39 -9.57 -19.52
C LEU A 18 -14.13 -9.12 -20.78
N GLU A 19 -14.50 -7.85 -20.85
CA GLU A 19 -15.25 -7.25 -21.96
C GLU A 19 -14.47 -6.10 -22.59
N ASN A 20 -14.73 -5.81 -23.87
CA ASN A 20 -14.12 -4.71 -24.63
C ASN A 20 -12.59 -4.71 -24.62
N LEU A 21 -11.97 -5.89 -24.82
CA LEU A 21 -10.53 -5.99 -24.94
C LEU A 21 -10.04 -5.29 -26.22
N PRO A 22 -8.87 -4.60 -26.19
CA PRO A 22 -8.33 -3.88 -27.34
C PRO A 22 -7.55 -4.81 -28.29
N PHE A 23 -8.15 -5.95 -28.65
CA PHE A 23 -7.57 -6.95 -29.56
C PHE A 23 -8.52 -7.23 -30.70
N ASP A 24 -7.96 -7.60 -31.85
CA ASP A 24 -8.75 -7.90 -33.04
C ASP A 24 -9.32 -9.34 -33.00
N SER A 25 -10.35 -9.57 -33.81
CA SER A 25 -10.95 -10.90 -33.93
C SER A 25 -9.94 -11.90 -34.52
N GLY A 26 -9.70 -13.00 -33.79
CA GLY A 26 -8.76 -14.05 -34.21
C GLY A 26 -7.32 -13.82 -33.76
N GLU A 27 -7.06 -12.73 -33.04
CA GLU A 27 -5.75 -12.50 -32.42
C GLU A 27 -5.52 -13.46 -31.25
N GLU A 28 -4.37 -14.13 -31.23
CA GLU A 28 -3.97 -15.02 -30.14
C GLU A 28 -3.40 -14.20 -28.98
N VAL A 29 -3.97 -14.36 -27.79
CA VAL A 29 -3.60 -13.57 -26.60
C VAL A 29 -3.27 -14.49 -25.42
N GLU A 30 -2.26 -14.09 -24.65
CA GLU A 30 -1.90 -14.74 -23.38
C GLU A 30 -2.50 -13.95 -22.20
N ILE A 31 -3.11 -14.67 -21.24
CA ILE A 31 -3.72 -14.07 -20.05
C ILE A 31 -2.90 -14.45 -18.82
N ILE A 32 -2.40 -13.44 -18.10
CA ILE A 32 -1.67 -13.62 -16.83
C ILE A 32 -2.52 -13.05 -15.69
N ILE A 33 -2.93 -13.92 -14.76
CA ILE A 33 -3.71 -13.53 -13.57
C ILE A 33 -2.76 -13.40 -12.38
N LEU A 34 -2.65 -12.18 -11.85
CA LEU A 34 -1.87 -11.90 -10.64
C LEU A 34 -2.81 -11.60 -9.48
N SER A 35 -2.78 -12.43 -8.44
CA SER A 35 -3.46 -12.12 -7.19
C SER A 35 -2.83 -10.86 -6.60
N ARG A 36 -3.64 -9.82 -6.38
CA ARG A 36 -3.22 -8.69 -5.58
C ARG A 36 -3.61 -8.97 -4.15
N GLN A 37 -2.61 -9.10 -3.29
CA GLN A 37 -2.83 -8.76 -1.89
C GLN A 37 -3.32 -7.31 -1.90
N GLY A 38 -4.58 -7.10 -1.52
CA GLY A 38 -5.12 -5.75 -1.36
C GLY A 38 -4.09 -4.96 -0.56
N LYS A 39 -3.75 -3.74 -1.00
CA LYS A 39 -2.78 -2.86 -0.32
C LYS A 39 -3.15 -2.91 1.16
N GLY A 40 -2.41 -3.68 1.97
CA GLY A 40 -2.90 -4.19 3.24
C GLY A 40 -3.42 -3.05 4.07
N SER A 41 -4.75 -2.88 4.08
CA SER A 41 -5.54 -1.85 4.75
C SER A 41 -4.80 -0.55 5.12
N GLU A 42 -3.93 0.03 4.27
CA GLU A 42 -2.85 0.94 4.71
C GLU A 42 -2.58 0.81 6.21
N GLN A 43 -2.12 -0.35 6.71
CA GLN A 43 -1.82 -0.52 8.15
C GLN A 43 -1.06 0.72 8.57
N LYS A 44 -1.72 1.58 9.38
CA LYS A 44 -1.49 3.04 9.41
C LYS A 44 -0.02 3.33 9.21
N LYS A 45 0.39 3.62 7.97
CA LYS A 45 1.83 3.84 7.64
C LYS A 45 2.44 4.91 8.55
N TYR A 46 1.57 5.75 9.11
CA TYR A 46 1.86 6.75 10.11
C TYR A 46 0.84 6.64 11.25
N ALA A 47 1.12 5.79 12.24
CA ALA A 47 0.21 5.54 13.37
C ALA A 47 -0.18 6.81 14.15
N LEU A 48 0.72 7.80 14.18
CA LEU A 48 0.55 9.08 14.88
C LEU A 48 0.01 10.21 13.98
N ARG A 49 -0.23 9.98 12.68
CA ARG A 49 -0.73 11.03 11.78
C ARG A 49 -2.14 11.45 12.20
N GLY A 50 -2.29 12.73 12.51
CA GLY A 50 -3.55 13.32 12.99
C GLY A 50 -3.73 13.27 14.51
N THR A 51 -2.79 12.65 15.23
CA THR A 51 -2.74 12.73 16.69
C THR A 51 -2.07 14.04 17.11
N THR A 52 -2.65 14.75 18.08
CA THR A 52 -2.01 15.92 18.68
C THR A 52 -0.91 15.45 19.63
N VAL A 53 0.31 15.95 19.43
CA VAL A 53 1.46 15.66 20.30
C VAL A 53 1.71 16.88 21.17
N GLU A 54 1.70 16.69 22.48
CA GLU A 54 2.05 17.72 23.45
C GLU A 54 3.51 17.55 23.87
N TYR A 55 4.27 18.65 23.79
CA TYR A 55 5.65 18.68 24.26
C TYR A 55 5.66 19.27 25.67
N LEU A 56 5.92 18.42 26.65
CA LEU A 56 6.11 18.85 28.04
C LEU A 56 7.53 19.38 28.19
N GLU A 57 7.65 20.68 28.49
CA GLU A 57 8.92 21.37 28.78
C GLU A 57 10.04 21.12 27.74
N PRO A 58 9.83 21.36 26.44
CA PRO A 58 10.77 20.95 25.37
C PRO A 58 12.15 21.63 25.43
N MET A 59 12.27 22.72 26.18
CA MET A 59 13.50 23.48 26.37
C MET A 59 14.10 23.31 27.77
N LYS A 60 13.58 22.39 28.58
CA LYS A 60 14.17 22.10 29.89
C LYS A 60 15.58 21.55 29.69
N PRO A 61 16.59 22.09 30.40
CA PRO A 61 17.93 21.51 30.38
C PRO A 61 17.87 20.04 30.79
N VAL A 62 18.53 19.20 29.99
CA VAL A 62 18.75 17.79 30.33
C VAL A 62 19.66 17.74 31.56
N ALA A 63 19.34 16.91 32.55
CA ALA A 63 20.15 16.79 33.75
C ALA A 63 21.55 16.29 33.40
N GLN A 64 22.56 16.68 34.18
CA GLN A 64 23.95 16.33 33.88
C GLN A 64 24.15 14.81 33.83
N GLU A 65 23.41 14.07 34.67
CA GLU A 65 23.48 12.62 34.81
C GLU A 65 22.83 11.86 33.63
N ASP A 66 22.00 12.54 32.84
CA ASP A 66 21.28 11.96 31.69
C ASP A 66 22.07 12.07 30.38
N TRP A 67 23.25 12.71 30.40
CA TRP A 67 24.14 12.76 29.24
C TRP A 67 24.93 11.45 29.12
N GLU A 68 24.59 10.62 28.13
CA GLU A 68 25.30 9.37 27.82
C GLU A 68 26.81 9.57 27.55
N VAL A 69 27.21 10.78 27.14
CA VAL A 69 28.62 11.14 26.85
C VAL A 69 29.48 11.28 28.12
N ILE A 70 28.85 11.39 29.29
CA ILE A 70 29.50 11.68 30.58
C ILE A 70 29.58 10.41 31.46
N GLN A 71 29.02 9.29 31.00
CA GLN A 71 29.15 7.96 31.62
C GLN A 71 30.41 7.23 31.15
#